data_AF-A0A6P5H2G8-F1
#
_entry.id   AF-A0A6P5H2G8-F1
#
_cell.length_a   1.000
_cell.length_b   1.000
_cell.length_c   1.000
_cell.angle_alpha   90.00
_cell.angle_beta   90.00
_cell.angle_gamma   90.00
#
_symmetry.space_group_name_H-M   'P 1'
#
loop_
_entity.id
_entity.type
_entity.pdbx_description
1 polymer ?
#
loop_
_entity_poly.entity_id
_entity_poly.type
_entity_poly.pdbx_seq_one_letter_code
_entity_poly.pdbx_strand_id
1 'polypeptide(L)'
;MAMMMESASSSSSPPLGFLLPSLWEAEIAICAAILLVSVLLVLERTSTKEGGGERVAPRRRDQLVALESERDETITLEEGSQGIVYVIKLELLAAKYLIGANLNGTADPYAIISCGEQKRFSSMVPSSRNPLWGEEFVFCVYELPVQISITVYDWDIVCKCKLLGSVIISVEREGQTGAVWYSLDSKSGRVCVQISTFKLSVSSASSLSGFVGAESRRRICLDKQRPTTAHQEPGPLQEIFKLPHDEVVYHSYTCALERSFLYHGRMYISPWHLCFHSNVFGKDLKVIVPLEDIDEIRWSQHACINPAITIVLHIGAGGHGVPPLCSSNGRVKYKFTSFWNRNRAFKALQDAVKKYRAILEAEKQVRAQSVLREGSSSLTCSNEVKRIDENILRPKEIKAFINEEVLLEVVNDIFPCTAEQFFTIVLSDASEFFKEYRSARKDTNINISKWHDSDKYDGQVREVTFRSLCHSPLCPPDTAVTELQHIVLSNDKKSLVYETLQQAHDVPFGSYFEIHSRWSIRTSSTTYCMLEIKIGVNMKKWCIVQSRIKSGATEEYKREVGQILKAARGYILRSKSRMRDTDKASVAMAMPKGRSWQMQCK
;
A
#
# COMPACT_ATOMS: atom_id res chain seq x y z
N MET A 1 16.60 -52.27 -54.47
CA MET A 1 16.23 -52.22 -55.91
C MET A 1 14.72 -52.37 -55.97
N ALA A 2 13.88 -51.43 -56.41
CA ALA A 2 14.01 -50.13 -57.08
C ALA A 2 12.87 -49.23 -56.52
N MET A 3 13.03 -47.95 -56.13
CA MET A 3 13.47 -46.73 -56.84
C MET A 3 12.48 -46.21 -57.90
N MET A 4 11.71 -45.16 -57.54
CA MET A 4 11.30 -43.97 -58.32
C MET A 4 10.82 -42.91 -57.29
N MET A 5 11.48 -41.76 -57.03
CA MET A 5 11.58 -40.49 -57.81
C MET A 5 10.22 -39.91 -58.25
N GLU A 6 9.83 -38.63 -58.09
CA GLU A 6 10.42 -37.39 -57.54
C GLU A 6 9.36 -36.23 -57.57
N SER A 7 9.45 -35.24 -56.65
CA SER A 7 8.93 -33.83 -56.72
C SER A 7 7.39 -33.54 -56.68
N ALA A 8 6.80 -32.46 -56.11
CA ALA A 8 7.25 -31.16 -55.59
C ALA A 8 6.25 -30.49 -54.59
N SER A 9 6.81 -29.75 -53.61
CA SER A 9 6.37 -28.51 -52.90
C SER A 9 4.93 -28.30 -52.35
N SER A 10 4.81 -28.10 -51.02
CA SER A 10 4.27 -26.87 -50.41
C SER A 10 4.60 -26.77 -48.90
N SER A 11 4.75 -25.54 -48.43
CA SER A 11 5.35 -25.09 -47.16
C SER A 11 4.53 -25.38 -45.89
N SER A 12 5.26 -25.58 -44.80
CA SER A 12 4.85 -25.98 -43.46
C SER A 12 4.28 -24.87 -42.56
N SER A 13 3.31 -25.24 -41.72
CA SER A 13 2.95 -24.59 -40.46
C SER A 13 2.95 -25.65 -39.34
N PRO A 14 3.55 -25.43 -38.16
CA PRO A 14 3.47 -26.39 -37.06
C PRO A 14 2.12 -26.28 -36.33
N PRO A 15 1.56 -27.38 -35.79
CA PRO A 15 0.26 -27.36 -35.11
C PRO A 15 0.36 -26.81 -33.69
N LEU A 16 -0.72 -26.16 -33.23
CA LEU A 16 -0.93 -25.73 -31.85
C LEU A 16 -0.82 -26.92 -30.89
N GLY A 17 0.19 -26.90 -30.01
CA GLY A 17 0.24 -27.75 -28.83
C GLY A 17 -0.63 -27.17 -27.72
N PHE A 18 -1.87 -27.67 -27.57
CA PHE A 18 -2.63 -27.48 -26.34
C PHE A 18 -2.05 -28.39 -25.26
N LEU A 19 -1.50 -27.81 -24.20
CA LEU A 19 -1.15 -28.54 -22.97
C LEU A 19 -2.46 -28.91 -22.27
N LEU A 20 -2.93 -30.14 -22.46
CA LEU A 20 -4.00 -30.71 -21.65
C LEU A 20 -3.46 -31.00 -20.24
N PRO A 21 -4.21 -30.67 -19.17
CA PRO A 21 -3.80 -30.97 -17.81
C PRO A 21 -3.65 -32.48 -17.63
N SER A 22 -2.71 -32.88 -16.77
CA SER A 22 -2.49 -34.29 -16.45
C SER A 22 -3.73 -34.89 -15.78
N LEU A 23 -3.92 -36.21 -15.91
CA LEU A 23 -5.03 -36.93 -15.25
C LEU A 23 -5.09 -36.66 -13.74
N TRP A 24 -3.93 -36.51 -13.11
CA TRP A 24 -3.81 -36.15 -11.70
C TRP A 24 -4.32 -34.73 -11.38
N GLU A 25 -4.06 -33.76 -12.25
CA GLU A 25 -4.57 -32.39 -12.12
C GLU A 25 -6.08 -32.32 -12.33
N ALA A 26 -6.62 -33.14 -13.24
CA ALA A 26 -8.06 -33.27 -13.44
C ALA A 26 -8.75 -33.90 -12.22
N GLU A 27 -8.16 -34.94 -11.62
CA GLU A 27 -8.67 -35.56 -10.39
C GLU A 27 -8.70 -34.58 -9.21
N ILE A 28 -7.63 -33.81 -9.00
CA ILE A 28 -7.59 -32.79 -7.93
C ILE A 28 -8.66 -31.71 -8.16
N ALA A 29 -8.83 -31.25 -9.40
CA ALA A 29 -9.84 -30.26 -9.74
C ALA A 29 -11.27 -30.76 -9.48
N ILE A 30 -11.55 -32.03 -9.80
CA ILE A 30 -12.83 -32.69 -9.53
C ILE A 30 -13.06 -32.83 -8.02
N CYS A 31 -12.06 -33.30 -7.25
CA CYS A 31 -12.16 -33.41 -5.80
C CYS A 31 -12.39 -32.06 -5.12
N ALA A 32 -11.70 -31.00 -5.56
CA ALA A 32 -11.87 -29.65 -5.04
C ALA A 32 -13.26 -29.09 -5.37
N ALA A 33 -13.79 -29.35 -6.58
CA ALA A 33 -15.14 -28.95 -6.97
C ALA A 33 -16.21 -29.67 -6.14
N ILE A 34 -16.06 -30.96 -5.88
CA ILE A 34 -16.98 -31.75 -5.03
C ILE A 34 -16.96 -31.23 -3.58
N LEU A 35 -15.78 -30.88 -3.04
CA LEU A 35 -15.66 -30.25 -1.72
C LEU A 35 -16.35 -28.87 -1.68
N LEU A 36 -16.22 -28.06 -2.72
CA LEU A 36 -16.88 -26.76 -2.80
C LEU A 36 -18.41 -26.89 -2.86
N VAL A 37 -18.92 -27.82 -3.66
CA VAL A 37 -20.35 -28.11 -3.75
C VAL A 37 -20.88 -28.67 -2.43
N SER A 38 -20.15 -29.55 -1.76
CA SER A 38 -20.58 -30.08 -0.46
C SER A 38 -20.62 -29.02 0.64
N VAL A 39 -19.65 -28.10 0.68
CA VAL A 39 -19.66 -26.95 1.58
C VAL A 39 -20.84 -26.02 1.30
N LEU A 40 -21.13 -25.73 0.02
CA LEU A 40 -22.27 -24.89 -0.36
C LEU A 40 -23.62 -25.55 0.03
N LEU A 41 -23.77 -26.85 -0.15
CA LEU A 41 -24.97 -27.59 0.25
C LEU A 41 -25.14 -27.65 1.79
N VAL A 42 -24.04 -27.68 2.55
CA VAL A 42 -24.09 -27.60 4.02
C VAL A 42 -24.53 -26.20 4.47
N LEU A 43 -24.02 -25.14 3.82
CA LEU A 43 -24.40 -23.76 4.12
C LEU A 43 -25.88 -23.48 3.80
N GLU A 44 -26.40 -24.01 2.68
CA GLU A 44 -27.83 -23.91 2.34
C GLU A 44 -28.73 -24.68 3.32
N ARG A 45 -28.27 -25.84 3.83
CA ARG A 45 -28.98 -26.58 4.88
C ARG A 45 -29.00 -25.86 6.23
N THR A 46 -27.97 -25.07 6.54
CA THR A 46 -27.96 -24.25 7.77
C THR A 46 -28.80 -22.98 7.64
N SER A 47 -29.11 -22.52 6.42
CA SER A 47 -29.90 -21.30 6.19
C SER A 47 -31.42 -21.52 6.20
N THR A 48 -31.90 -22.76 6.21
CA THR A 48 -33.34 -23.10 6.10
C THR A 48 -34.01 -23.49 7.42
N LYS A 49 -33.35 -23.26 8.56
CA LYS A 49 -33.97 -23.40 9.89
C LYS A 49 -33.77 -22.15 10.73
N GLU A 50 -34.65 -21.18 10.54
CA GLU A 50 -35.22 -20.39 11.64
C GLU A 50 -36.41 -19.60 11.11
N GLY A 51 -37.61 -20.10 11.39
CA GLY A 51 -38.87 -19.41 11.18
C GLY A 51 -39.70 -19.46 12.45
N GLY A 52 -40.16 -18.29 12.89
CA GLY A 52 -41.33 -18.11 13.76
C GLY A 52 -41.05 -17.78 15.23
N GLY A 53 -41.30 -16.53 15.64
CA GLY A 53 -41.36 -16.13 17.05
C GLY A 53 -41.61 -14.64 17.26
N GLU A 54 -42.79 -14.33 17.82
CA GLU A 54 -43.48 -13.05 18.04
C GLU A 54 -42.73 -11.78 18.47
N ARG A 55 -43.31 -10.65 18.04
CA ARG A 55 -43.04 -9.28 18.51
C ARG A 55 -43.55 -9.08 19.94
N VAL A 56 -42.66 -8.75 20.86
CA VAL A 56 -42.98 -8.06 22.11
C VAL A 56 -41.96 -6.95 22.33
N ALA A 57 -42.40 -5.69 22.29
CA ALA A 57 -41.70 -4.59 22.95
C ALA A 57 -42.18 -4.55 24.41
N PRO A 58 -41.30 -4.27 25.40
CA PRO A 58 -41.29 -2.89 25.87
C PRO A 58 -39.97 -2.35 26.47
N ARG A 59 -39.92 -1.01 26.48
CA ARG A 59 -39.36 -0.11 27.50
C ARG A 59 -37.84 0.01 27.65
N ARG A 60 -37.36 1.13 27.09
CA ARG A 60 -36.27 1.96 27.64
C ARG A 60 -36.43 2.13 29.15
N ARG A 61 -35.37 1.81 29.89
CA ARG A 61 -35.00 2.48 31.13
C ARG A 61 -33.52 2.80 31.07
N ASP A 62 -33.27 4.06 31.36
CA ASP A 62 -31.97 4.69 31.43
C ASP A 62 -31.06 3.98 32.44
N GLN A 63 -29.81 3.72 32.04
CA GLN A 63 -28.69 3.71 32.95
C GLN A 63 -27.49 4.35 32.25
N LEU A 64 -27.43 5.65 32.48
CA LEU A 64 -26.28 6.51 32.36
C LEU A 64 -25.15 5.91 33.21
N VAL A 65 -24.09 5.38 32.58
CA VAL A 65 -22.82 5.12 33.26
C VAL A 65 -21.83 6.12 32.71
N ALA A 66 -21.36 6.98 33.60
CA ALA A 66 -20.54 8.14 33.33
C ALA A 66 -19.24 7.75 32.61
N LEU A 67 -18.98 8.41 31.50
CA LEU A 67 -17.64 8.63 30.96
C LEU A 67 -16.91 9.55 31.94
N GLU A 68 -16.09 8.99 32.81
CA GLU A 68 -15.10 9.78 33.53
C GLU A 68 -13.98 10.12 32.55
N SER A 69 -13.86 11.42 32.28
CA SER A 69 -12.73 12.01 31.58
C SER A 69 -11.49 11.90 32.45
N GLU A 70 -10.48 11.14 32.03
CA GLU A 70 -9.14 11.32 32.57
C GLU A 70 -8.58 12.62 32.02
N ARG A 71 -8.42 13.59 32.93
CA ARG A 71 -7.76 14.86 32.69
C ARG A 71 -6.26 14.59 32.63
N ASP A 72 -5.60 15.09 31.59
CA ASP A 72 -4.15 15.23 31.57
C ASP A 72 -3.73 16.23 32.65
N GLU A 73 -3.32 15.72 33.82
CA GLU A 73 -2.52 16.48 34.77
C GLU A 73 -1.09 16.60 34.23
N THR A 74 -0.72 17.82 33.87
CA THR A 74 0.61 18.20 33.43
C THR A 74 1.55 18.16 34.64
N ILE A 75 2.32 17.09 34.78
CA ILE A 75 3.40 17.00 35.76
C ILE A 75 4.57 17.85 35.24
N THR A 76 4.86 18.94 35.97
CA THR A 76 6.12 19.67 35.89
C THR A 76 7.14 18.90 36.75
N LEU A 77 8.22 18.42 36.14
CA LEU A 77 9.37 17.86 36.87
C LEU A 77 10.67 18.40 36.27
N GLU A 78 11.56 18.73 37.20
CA GLU A 78 12.68 19.64 37.10
C GLU A 78 13.89 19.07 36.34
N GLU A 79 14.62 19.98 35.70
CA GLU A 79 15.91 19.73 35.06
C GLU A 79 16.96 19.28 36.10
N GLY A 80 17.55 18.10 35.89
CA GLY A 80 18.85 17.76 36.48
C GLY A 80 18.94 16.40 37.16
N SER A 81 19.17 15.35 36.38
CA SER A 81 19.82 14.12 36.87
C SER A 81 20.50 13.39 35.72
N GLN A 82 21.78 13.07 35.87
CA GLN A 82 22.54 12.23 34.94
C GLN A 82 21.86 10.84 34.89
N GLY A 83 21.00 10.63 33.89
CA GLY A 83 19.96 9.59 33.94
C GLY A 83 20.52 8.17 33.91
N ILE A 84 20.35 7.43 35.01
CA ILE A 84 20.55 5.97 35.03
C ILE A 84 19.48 5.34 34.13
N VAL A 85 19.85 4.37 33.30
CA VAL A 85 18.90 3.59 32.49
C VAL A 85 18.98 2.12 32.92
N TYR A 86 17.84 1.50 33.16
CA TYR A 86 17.71 0.07 33.40
C TYR A 86 17.28 -0.62 32.10
N VAL A 87 17.97 -1.71 31.75
CA VAL A 87 17.57 -2.57 30.64
C VAL A 87 17.04 -3.87 31.20
N ILE A 88 15.82 -4.21 30.79
CA ILE A 88 15.12 -5.42 31.18
C ILE A 88 15.02 -6.31 29.94
N LYS A 89 15.69 -7.45 29.97
CA LYS A 89 15.53 -8.51 28.98
C LYS A 89 14.56 -9.56 29.52
N LEU A 90 13.50 -9.80 28.76
CA LEU A 90 12.48 -10.79 29.05
C LEU A 90 12.53 -11.88 27.99
N GLU A 91 12.82 -13.10 28.41
CA GLU A 91 12.78 -14.29 27.58
C GLU A 91 11.46 -15.02 27.82
N LEU A 92 10.58 -15.02 26.81
CA LEU A 92 9.34 -15.76 26.79
C LEU A 92 9.63 -17.17 26.29
N LEU A 93 9.67 -18.14 27.21
CA LEU A 93 10.10 -19.50 26.88
C LEU A 93 8.95 -20.34 26.33
N ALA A 94 7.84 -20.41 27.05
CA ALA A 94 6.74 -21.32 26.73
C ALA A 94 5.43 -20.91 27.41
N ALA A 95 4.31 -21.48 26.96
CA ALA A 95 3.10 -21.59 27.78
C ALA A 95 2.59 -23.03 27.80
N LYS A 96 1.74 -23.36 28.78
CA LYS A 96 1.10 -24.69 28.88
C LYS A 96 -0.31 -24.61 29.43
N TYR A 97 -1.11 -25.61 29.09
CA TYR A 97 -2.51 -25.73 29.51
C TYR A 97 -3.38 -24.51 29.15
N LEU A 98 -3.08 -23.83 28.04
CA LEU A 98 -3.92 -22.74 27.55
C LEU A 98 -5.34 -23.25 27.25
N ILE A 99 -6.34 -22.39 27.38
CA ILE A 99 -7.72 -22.75 27.05
C ILE A 99 -7.84 -23.01 25.54
N GLY A 100 -8.53 -24.09 25.15
CA GLY A 100 -8.83 -24.36 23.75
C GLY A 100 -9.88 -23.36 23.26
N ALA A 101 -9.57 -22.66 22.17
CA ALA A 101 -10.44 -21.63 21.61
C ALA A 101 -11.02 -22.03 20.24
N ASN A 102 -10.36 -22.95 19.54
CA ASN A 102 -10.81 -23.51 18.27
C ASN A 102 -11.80 -24.67 18.45
N LEU A 103 -12.61 -24.95 17.42
CA LEU A 103 -13.61 -26.03 17.41
C LEU A 103 -13.00 -27.44 17.62
N ASN A 104 -11.73 -27.62 17.29
CA ASN A 104 -10.96 -28.84 17.51
C ASN A 104 -10.33 -28.92 18.92
N GLY A 105 -10.58 -27.93 19.78
CA GLY A 105 -10.03 -27.82 21.12
C GLY A 105 -8.60 -27.31 21.20
N THR A 106 -7.96 -26.89 20.10
CA THR A 106 -6.63 -26.24 20.09
C THR A 106 -6.74 -24.72 20.18
N ALA A 107 -5.61 -24.02 20.14
CA ALA A 107 -5.51 -22.56 20.05
C ALA A 107 -4.32 -22.20 19.16
N ASP A 108 -4.30 -20.99 18.61
CA ASP A 108 -3.20 -20.39 17.85
C ASP A 108 -2.58 -19.25 18.70
N PRO A 109 -1.90 -19.56 19.82
CA PRO A 109 -1.48 -18.57 20.80
C PRO A 109 -0.35 -17.66 20.32
N TYR A 110 -0.48 -16.37 20.67
CA TYR A 110 0.59 -15.38 20.67
C TYR A 110 0.49 -14.51 21.93
N ALA A 111 1.60 -13.91 22.38
CA ALA A 111 1.67 -13.05 23.56
C ALA A 111 1.94 -11.60 23.18
N ILE A 112 1.36 -10.68 23.94
CA ILE A 112 1.67 -9.25 23.94
C ILE A 112 2.34 -8.92 25.27
N ILE A 113 3.58 -8.44 25.22
CA ILE A 113 4.38 -8.06 26.38
C ILE A 113 4.42 -6.52 26.44
N SER A 114 3.96 -5.94 27.52
CA SER A 114 3.90 -4.49 27.73
C SER A 114 4.71 -4.10 28.96
N CYS A 115 5.55 -3.07 28.84
CA CYS A 115 6.34 -2.49 29.93
C CYS A 115 6.28 -0.96 29.80
N GLY A 116 5.47 -0.31 30.63
CA GLY A 116 5.12 1.11 30.45
C GLY A 116 4.46 1.37 29.09
N GLU A 117 4.98 2.35 28.33
CA GLU A 117 4.53 2.66 26.97
C GLU A 117 5.01 1.64 25.91
N GLN A 118 6.03 0.83 26.22
CA GLN A 118 6.63 -0.10 25.27
C GLN A 118 5.80 -1.38 25.18
N LYS A 119 5.50 -1.80 23.94
CA LYS A 119 4.81 -3.06 23.64
C LYS A 119 5.63 -3.91 22.68
N ARG A 120 5.61 -5.22 22.89
CA ARG A 120 6.24 -6.26 22.07
C ARG A 120 5.25 -7.40 21.86
N PHE A 121 5.36 -8.11 20.75
CA PHE A 121 4.46 -9.22 20.39
C PHE A 121 5.32 -10.43 20.07
N SER A 122 4.97 -11.58 20.64
CA SER A 122 5.62 -12.84 20.31
C SER A 122 5.17 -13.35 18.95
N SER A 123 5.85 -14.37 18.41
CA SER A 123 5.31 -15.13 17.29
C SER A 123 4.03 -15.85 17.66
N MET A 124 3.20 -16.14 16.65
CA MET A 124 2.06 -17.05 16.80
C MET A 124 2.51 -18.50 16.60
N VAL A 125 2.08 -19.39 17.49
CA VAL A 125 2.31 -20.84 17.39
C VAL A 125 0.99 -21.52 17.00
N PRO A 126 0.88 -22.16 15.83
CA PRO A 126 -0.39 -22.69 15.37
C PRO A 126 -0.77 -23.98 16.12
N SER A 127 -2.07 -24.11 16.40
CA SER A 127 -2.75 -25.31 16.88
C SER A 127 -2.09 -25.97 18.09
N SER A 128 -1.61 -25.16 19.04
CA SER A 128 -0.96 -25.62 20.25
C SER A 128 -1.54 -24.98 21.50
N ARG A 129 -1.82 -25.82 22.51
CA ARG A 129 -2.14 -25.37 23.88
C ARG A 129 -0.90 -25.26 24.78
N ASN A 130 0.25 -25.66 24.24
CA ASN A 130 1.54 -25.67 24.91
C ASN A 130 2.60 -25.04 23.99
N PRO A 131 2.46 -23.76 23.62
CA PRO A 131 3.38 -23.13 22.69
C PRO A 131 4.79 -23.00 23.29
N LEU A 132 5.80 -23.16 22.43
CA LEU A 132 7.19 -22.88 22.73
C LEU A 132 7.62 -21.70 21.86
N TRP A 133 8.06 -20.62 22.49
CA TRP A 133 8.51 -19.41 21.80
C TRP A 133 10.04 -19.32 21.80
N GLY A 134 10.65 -19.30 22.99
CA GLY A 134 12.10 -19.07 23.13
C GLY A 134 12.51 -17.70 22.59
N GLU A 135 11.68 -16.69 22.79
CA GLU A 135 11.84 -15.35 22.23
C GLU A 135 12.30 -14.36 23.30
N GLU A 136 13.34 -13.56 23.00
CA GLU A 136 13.84 -12.50 23.89
C GLU A 136 13.28 -11.14 23.49
N PHE A 137 12.87 -10.34 24.48
CA PHE A 137 12.35 -8.99 24.34
C PHE A 137 13.11 -8.05 25.26
N VAL A 138 13.48 -6.88 24.75
CA VAL A 138 14.24 -5.88 25.52
C VAL A 138 13.40 -4.63 25.75
N PHE A 139 13.40 -4.15 27.00
CA PHE A 139 12.74 -2.94 27.44
C PHE A 139 13.74 -2.02 28.15
N CYS A 140 13.65 -0.71 27.89
CA CYS A 140 14.45 0.30 28.59
C CYS A 140 13.55 1.11 29.53
N VAL A 141 13.91 1.21 30.81
CA VAL A 141 13.16 2.01 31.80
C VAL A 141 14.10 2.91 32.58
N TYR A 142 13.61 4.08 33.00
CA TYR A 142 14.40 5.05 33.74
C TYR A 142 14.35 4.81 35.26
N GLU A 143 13.32 4.11 35.73
CA GLU A 143 13.08 3.86 37.15
C GLU A 143 12.57 2.43 37.38
N LEU A 144 12.89 1.89 38.56
CA LEU A 144 12.34 0.65 39.11
C LEU A 144 11.65 0.98 40.45
N PRO A 145 10.56 0.30 40.83
CA PRO A 145 9.99 -0.90 40.23
C PRO A 145 9.18 -0.63 38.95
N VAL A 146 9.12 -1.61 38.04
CA VAL A 146 8.23 -1.55 36.86
C VAL A 146 7.40 -2.82 36.74
N GLN A 147 6.20 -2.69 36.18
CA GLN A 147 5.31 -3.80 35.90
C GLN A 147 5.37 -4.21 34.43
N ILE A 148 5.54 -5.50 34.19
CA ILE A 148 5.48 -6.11 32.87
C ILE A 148 4.18 -6.90 32.77
N SER A 149 3.31 -6.52 31.85
CA SER A 149 2.09 -7.28 31.52
C SER A 149 2.35 -8.20 30.34
N ILE A 150 2.04 -9.49 30.48
CA ILE A 150 2.10 -10.48 29.41
C ILE A 150 0.68 -11.00 29.19
N THR A 151 0.13 -10.71 28.01
CA THR A 151 -1.24 -11.09 27.66
C THR A 151 -1.25 -12.02 26.45
N VAL A 152 -1.79 -13.22 26.62
CA VAL A 152 -1.83 -14.28 25.60
C VAL A 152 -3.19 -14.30 24.91
N TYR A 153 -3.19 -14.31 23.58
CA TYR A 153 -4.37 -14.31 22.72
C TYR A 153 -4.36 -15.49 21.76
N ASP A 154 -5.56 -15.93 21.39
CA ASP A 154 -5.82 -16.87 20.30
C ASP A 154 -5.99 -16.09 18.99
N TRP A 155 -5.16 -16.42 18.01
CA TRP A 155 -5.22 -15.80 16.69
C TRP A 155 -6.35 -16.41 15.86
N ASP A 156 -7.43 -15.63 15.61
CA ASP A 156 -8.52 -16.03 14.73
C ASP A 156 -8.53 -15.22 13.43
N ILE A 157 -8.60 -15.93 12.30
CA ILE A 157 -8.62 -15.38 10.95
C ILE A 157 -9.95 -14.67 10.66
N VAL A 158 -11.06 -15.14 11.22
CA VAL A 158 -12.43 -14.71 10.89
C VAL A 158 -13.04 -13.83 11.98
N CYS A 159 -12.69 -14.04 13.25
CA CYS A 159 -13.23 -13.30 14.39
C CYS A 159 -12.21 -12.35 15.07
N LYS A 160 -12.64 -11.65 16.14
CA LYS A 160 -11.73 -10.93 17.06
C LYS A 160 -10.88 -11.94 17.83
N CYS A 161 -9.56 -11.71 17.92
CA CYS A 161 -8.65 -12.57 18.70
C CYS A 161 -9.19 -12.75 20.12
N LYS A 162 -9.30 -14.00 20.57
CA LYS A 162 -9.88 -14.33 21.88
C LYS A 162 -8.79 -14.28 22.94
N LEU A 163 -9.04 -13.61 24.06
CA LEU A 163 -8.11 -13.59 25.19
C LEU A 163 -8.00 -15.00 25.81
N LEU A 164 -6.78 -15.52 25.91
CA LEU A 164 -6.46 -16.80 26.55
C LEU A 164 -6.02 -16.63 28.01
N GLY A 165 -5.50 -15.45 28.37
CA GLY A 165 -5.19 -15.03 29.73
C GLY A 165 -4.06 -14.00 29.80
N SER A 166 -3.90 -13.34 30.94
CA SER A 166 -2.90 -12.31 31.20
C SER A 166 -2.18 -12.56 32.52
N VAL A 167 -0.98 -12.01 32.67
CA VAL A 167 -0.25 -11.94 33.93
C VAL A 167 0.55 -10.66 34.03
N ILE A 168 0.70 -10.12 35.24
CA ILE A 168 1.51 -8.95 35.54
C ILE A 168 2.66 -9.39 36.44
N ILE A 169 3.88 -9.04 36.06
CA ILE A 169 5.13 -9.38 36.76
C ILE A 169 5.82 -8.08 37.17
N SER A 170 6.08 -7.92 38.46
CA SER A 170 6.82 -6.77 38.98
C SER A 170 8.33 -7.02 38.95
N VAL A 171 9.08 -6.09 38.36
CA VAL A 171 10.54 -6.06 38.38
C VAL A 171 10.97 -5.00 39.39
N GLU A 172 11.39 -5.44 40.57
CA GLU A 172 11.71 -4.54 41.69
C GLU A 172 13.18 -4.10 41.72
N ARG A 173 14.10 -4.98 41.33
CA ARG A 173 15.54 -4.81 41.53
C ARG A 173 16.33 -5.32 40.32
N GLU A 174 17.59 -4.90 40.24
CA GLU A 174 18.58 -5.54 39.37
C GLU A 174 18.75 -7.02 39.73
N GLY A 175 18.98 -7.86 38.70
CA GLY A 175 19.17 -9.29 38.88
C GLY A 175 18.58 -10.11 37.74
N GLN A 176 18.81 -11.41 37.80
CA GLN A 176 18.29 -12.38 36.84
C GLN A 176 17.42 -13.39 37.56
N THR A 177 16.19 -13.57 37.08
CA THR A 177 15.34 -14.68 37.48
C THR A 177 15.73 -15.93 36.69
N GLY A 178 15.45 -17.11 37.23
CA GLY A 178 15.44 -18.33 36.40
C GLY A 178 14.21 -18.36 35.49
N ALA A 179 14.03 -19.48 34.79
CA ALA A 179 12.78 -19.82 34.09
C ALA A 179 11.66 -20.09 35.11
N VAL A 180 10.74 -19.14 35.28
CA VAL A 180 9.64 -19.22 36.25
C VAL A 180 8.30 -19.35 35.54
N TRP A 181 7.45 -20.25 36.05
CA TRP A 181 6.08 -20.42 35.56
C TRP A 181 5.12 -19.52 36.33
N TYR A 182 4.46 -18.62 35.61
CA TYR A 182 3.41 -17.75 36.12
C TYR A 182 2.03 -18.24 35.68
N SER A 183 1.06 -18.23 36.59
CA SER A 183 -0.33 -18.56 36.27
C SER A 183 -1.01 -17.37 35.58
N LEU A 184 -1.72 -17.64 34.49
CA LEU A 184 -2.54 -16.62 33.83
C LEU A 184 -3.84 -16.41 34.62
N ASP A 185 -4.43 -15.22 34.52
CA ASP A 185 -5.71 -14.83 35.12
C ASP A 185 -6.96 -15.53 34.53
N SER A 186 -6.76 -16.53 33.67
CA SER A 186 -7.82 -17.30 33.04
C SER A 186 -8.13 -18.60 33.79
N LYS A 187 -9.16 -19.33 33.34
CA LYS A 187 -9.56 -20.62 33.93
C LYS A 187 -8.46 -21.68 33.85
N SER A 188 -7.53 -21.54 32.91
CA SER A 188 -6.42 -22.48 32.68
C SER A 188 -5.32 -21.83 31.86
N GLY A 189 -4.07 -21.99 32.29
CA GLY A 189 -2.91 -21.57 31.52
C GLY A 189 -1.78 -21.12 32.42
N ARG A 190 -0.54 -21.45 32.03
CA ARG A 190 0.66 -20.90 32.65
C ARG A 190 1.64 -20.47 31.58
N VAL A 191 2.41 -19.41 31.85
CA VAL A 191 3.46 -18.90 30.97
C VAL A 191 4.81 -19.00 31.68
N CYS A 192 5.85 -19.42 30.96
CA CYS A 192 7.22 -19.56 31.44
C CYS A 192 8.04 -18.38 30.93
N VAL A 193 8.63 -17.64 31.86
CA VAL A 193 9.34 -16.40 31.56
C VAL A 193 10.63 -16.35 32.37
N GLN A 194 11.68 -15.82 31.77
CA GLN A 194 12.94 -15.50 32.43
C GLN A 194 13.24 -14.01 32.23
N ILE A 195 13.56 -13.29 33.30
CA ILE A 195 13.78 -11.83 33.27
C ILE A 195 15.18 -11.55 33.79
N SER A 196 15.95 -10.74 33.06
CA SER A 196 17.23 -10.20 33.52
C SER A 196 17.23 -8.69 33.43
N THR A 197 17.58 -8.04 34.54
CA THR A 197 17.57 -6.59 34.70
C THR A 197 18.96 -6.13 35.10
N PHE A 198 19.52 -5.19 34.34
CA PHE A 198 20.84 -4.62 34.61
C PHE A 198 20.82 -3.11 34.45
N LYS A 199 21.61 -2.44 35.29
CA LYS A 199 21.76 -1.00 35.32
C LYS A 199 22.87 -0.54 34.38
N LEU A 200 22.60 0.51 33.61
CA LEU A 200 23.54 1.14 32.69
C LEU A 200 23.79 2.60 33.12
N SER A 201 25.07 2.94 33.27
CA SER A 201 25.53 4.32 33.46
C SER A 201 25.79 4.98 32.11
N VAL A 202 25.31 6.22 31.94
CA VAL A 202 25.42 7.00 30.69
C VAL A 202 26.87 7.34 30.31
N SER A 203 27.84 7.21 31.23
CA SER A 203 29.27 7.34 30.94
C SER A 203 29.82 6.23 30.03
N SER A 204 29.12 5.09 29.95
CA SER A 204 29.51 3.91 29.17
C SER A 204 28.72 3.76 27.86
N ALA A 205 28.11 4.85 27.37
CA ALA A 205 27.24 4.86 26.19
C ALA A 205 27.95 4.47 24.86
N SER A 206 29.25 4.18 24.87
CA SER A 206 29.99 3.63 23.72
C SER A 206 29.59 2.18 23.38
N SER A 207 28.98 1.44 24.30
CA SER A 207 28.44 0.08 24.05
C SER A 207 26.93 0.04 23.73
N LEU A 208 26.26 1.20 23.75
CA LEU A 208 24.79 1.32 23.62
C LEU A 208 24.28 1.25 22.17
N SER A 209 25.13 0.91 21.20
CA SER A 209 24.77 0.93 19.78
C SER A 209 23.75 -0.14 19.39
N GLY A 210 23.52 -1.17 20.22
CA GLY A 210 22.65 -2.31 19.90
C GLY A 210 21.41 -2.52 20.79
N PHE A 211 21.16 -1.69 21.82
CA PHE A 211 20.09 -1.96 22.81
C PHE A 211 19.06 -0.84 23.00
N VAL A 212 19.36 0.39 22.55
CA VAL A 212 18.44 1.53 22.66
C VAL A 212 17.96 1.90 21.27
N GLY A 213 16.67 1.70 21.00
CA GLY A 213 16.04 2.08 19.74
C GLY A 213 16.06 3.60 19.50
N ALA A 214 16.03 3.99 18.24
CA ALA A 214 16.09 5.35 17.72
C ALA A 214 15.03 6.28 18.34
N GLU A 215 13.86 5.76 18.74
CA GLU A 215 12.82 6.50 19.47
C GLU A 215 13.30 7.01 20.84
N SER A 216 14.01 6.18 21.60
CA SER A 216 14.53 6.54 22.93
C SER A 216 15.72 7.50 22.82
N ARG A 217 16.54 7.40 21.75
CA ARG A 217 17.60 8.38 21.48
C ARG A 217 17.05 9.74 21.05
N ARG A 218 15.95 9.77 20.30
CA ARG A 218 15.25 11.01 19.91
C ARG A 218 14.64 11.72 21.11
N ARG A 219 13.97 11.01 22.04
CA ARG A 219 13.44 11.62 23.28
C ARG A 219 14.52 12.31 24.12
N ILE A 220 15.74 11.76 24.16
CA ILE A 220 16.87 12.34 24.91
C ILE A 220 17.50 13.56 24.20
N CYS A 221 17.45 13.62 22.85
CA CYS A 221 18.01 14.74 22.09
C CYS A 221 17.01 15.89 21.81
N LEU A 222 15.70 15.62 21.78
CA LEU A 222 14.70 16.64 21.43
C LEU A 222 14.51 17.72 22.51
N ASP A 223 14.93 17.45 23.74
CA ASP A 223 14.73 18.36 24.87
C ASP A 223 15.73 19.53 24.88
N LYS A 224 16.69 19.57 23.95
CA LYS A 224 17.72 20.62 23.91
C LYS A 224 17.65 21.62 22.76
N GLN A 225 16.83 21.42 21.73
CA GLN A 225 16.71 22.40 20.64
C GLN A 225 15.30 22.42 20.05
N ARG A 226 14.50 23.43 20.42
CA ARG A 226 13.39 23.90 19.58
C ARG A 226 13.94 24.86 18.54
N PRO A 227 13.64 24.62 17.25
CA PRO A 227 13.32 25.72 16.36
C PRO A 227 11.91 25.58 15.79
N THR A 228 11.14 26.65 15.97
CA THR A 228 9.83 26.92 15.36
C THR A 228 9.95 26.90 13.83
N THR A 229 9.30 25.98 13.11
CA THR A 229 8.91 26.24 11.71
C THR A 229 7.75 25.37 11.18
N ALA A 230 6.78 26.07 10.57
CA ALA A 230 5.79 25.68 9.56
C ALA A 230 4.92 24.42 9.82
N HIS A 231 3.63 24.68 10.12
CA HIS A 231 2.55 23.71 9.97
C HIS A 231 2.49 23.17 8.52
N GLN A 232 3.05 21.99 8.29
CA GLN A 232 2.64 21.11 7.20
C GLN A 232 1.40 20.33 7.64
N GLU A 233 0.44 20.11 6.73
CA GLU A 233 -0.68 19.22 7.00
C GLU A 233 -0.18 17.79 7.28
N PRO A 234 -0.77 17.08 8.25
CA PRO A 234 -0.29 15.78 8.68
C PRO A 234 -0.38 14.78 7.51
N GLY A 235 0.75 14.15 7.19
CA GLY A 235 0.81 13.12 6.17
C GLY A 235 0.32 11.75 6.67
N PRO A 236 0.31 10.73 5.80
CA PRO A 236 -0.15 9.38 6.14
C PRO A 236 0.61 8.74 7.32
N LEU A 237 1.86 9.14 7.57
CA LEU A 237 2.65 8.62 8.71
C LEU A 237 2.14 9.17 10.05
N GLN A 238 1.78 10.45 10.08
CA GLN A 238 1.25 11.14 11.25
C GLN A 238 -0.17 10.66 11.57
N GLU A 239 -1.02 10.54 10.54
CA GLU A 239 -2.42 10.15 10.72
C GLU A 239 -2.60 8.65 11.04
N ILE A 240 -1.91 7.77 10.29
CA ILE A 240 -2.14 6.32 10.38
C ILE A 240 -1.33 5.70 11.52
N PHE A 241 -0.07 6.09 11.65
CA PHE A 241 0.90 5.44 12.54
C PHE A 241 1.24 6.25 13.79
N LYS A 242 0.69 7.47 13.93
CA LYS A 242 0.95 8.38 15.06
C LYS A 242 2.45 8.69 15.24
N LEU A 243 3.19 8.78 14.14
CA LEU A 243 4.62 9.11 14.14
C LEU A 243 4.86 10.63 14.23
N PRO A 244 6.04 11.07 14.70
CA PRO A 244 6.40 12.49 14.82
C PRO A 244 6.24 13.30 13.52
N HIS A 245 5.99 14.61 13.65
CA HIS A 245 5.76 15.50 12.50
C HIS A 245 6.97 15.68 11.59
N ASP A 246 8.19 15.47 12.08
CA ASP A 246 9.42 15.52 11.28
C ASP A 246 9.63 14.26 10.42
N GLU A 247 8.81 13.22 10.61
CA GLU A 247 8.92 11.99 9.88
C GLU A 247 8.11 12.01 8.58
N VAL A 248 8.81 12.30 7.47
CA VAL A 248 8.20 12.42 6.15
C VAL A 248 8.37 11.13 5.34
N VAL A 249 7.34 10.74 4.58
CA VAL A 249 7.42 9.61 3.65
C VAL A 249 8.39 9.93 2.51
N TYR A 250 9.44 9.12 2.35
CA TYR A 250 10.32 9.18 1.17
C TYR A 250 9.74 8.42 -0.02
N HIS A 251 9.24 7.21 0.25
CA HIS A 251 8.68 6.35 -0.79
C HIS A 251 7.43 5.64 -0.30
N SER A 252 6.47 5.43 -1.21
CA SER A 252 5.25 4.69 -0.94
C SER A 252 5.05 3.63 -2.02
N TYR A 253 4.78 2.39 -1.62
CA TYR A 253 4.61 1.25 -2.50
C TYR A 253 3.37 0.45 -2.14
N THR A 254 2.54 0.13 -3.12
CA THR A 254 1.47 -0.86 -2.95
C THR A 254 2.09 -2.26 -2.93
N CYS A 255 1.77 -3.05 -1.92
CA CYS A 255 2.25 -4.42 -1.75
C CYS A 255 1.26 -5.24 -0.91
N ALA A 256 1.58 -6.50 -0.66
CA ALA A 256 0.84 -7.33 0.27
C ALA A 256 1.79 -7.95 1.29
N LEU A 257 1.39 -7.94 2.56
CA LEU A 257 2.09 -8.65 3.61
C LEU A 257 1.64 -10.12 3.62
N GLU A 258 2.59 -11.04 3.43
CA GLU A 258 2.37 -12.48 3.46
C GLU A 258 2.30 -12.97 4.90
N ARG A 259 1.16 -13.57 5.25
CA ARG A 259 0.86 -14.22 6.52
C ARG A 259 0.16 -15.57 6.23
N SER A 260 -0.81 -15.97 7.05
CA SER A 260 -1.76 -17.04 6.71
C SER A 260 -2.56 -16.72 5.43
N PHE A 261 -2.68 -15.43 5.10
CA PHE A 261 -3.18 -14.93 3.82
C PHE A 261 -2.44 -13.64 3.44
N LEU A 262 -2.71 -13.11 2.24
CA LEU A 262 -2.12 -11.87 1.76
C LEU A 262 -2.93 -10.66 2.22
N TYR A 263 -2.38 -9.87 3.13
CA TYR A 263 -2.95 -8.59 3.53
C TYR A 263 -2.50 -7.52 2.54
N HIS A 264 -3.38 -7.11 1.64
CA HIS A 264 -3.10 -6.05 0.66
C HIS A 264 -3.09 -4.68 1.33
N GLY A 265 -2.06 -3.89 1.06
CA GLY A 265 -1.92 -2.58 1.68
C GLY A 265 -0.81 -1.75 1.06
N ARG A 266 -0.33 -0.77 1.84
CA ARG A 266 0.66 0.20 1.41
C ARG A 266 1.84 0.22 2.36
N MET A 267 3.03 0.06 1.80
CA MET A 267 4.31 0.20 2.48
C MET A 267 4.83 1.62 2.29
N TYR A 268 5.14 2.28 3.39
CA TYR A 268 5.74 3.60 3.45
C TYR A 268 7.17 3.45 3.97
N ILE A 269 8.12 4.07 3.27
CA ILE A 269 9.52 4.14 3.69
C ILE A 269 9.78 5.60 4.06
N SER A 270 10.18 5.83 5.30
CA SER A 270 10.61 7.12 5.82
C SER A 270 12.14 7.10 6.07
N PRO A 271 12.76 8.19 6.56
CA PRO A 271 14.16 8.15 6.95
C PRO A 271 14.48 7.25 8.16
N TRP A 272 13.48 6.87 8.97
CA TRP A 272 13.68 6.17 10.25
C TRP A 272 12.88 4.88 10.38
N HIS A 273 11.74 4.77 9.69
CA HIS A 273 10.84 3.64 9.76
C HIS A 273 10.43 3.11 8.38
N LEU A 274 10.21 1.81 8.34
CA LEU A 274 9.37 1.14 7.36
C LEU A 274 8.01 0.90 8.00
N CYS A 275 6.97 1.47 7.42
CA CYS A 275 5.60 1.30 7.88
C CYS A 275 4.79 0.54 6.84
N PHE A 276 3.85 -0.28 7.25
CA PHE A 276 2.88 -0.92 6.37
C PHE A 276 1.49 -0.84 6.97
N HIS A 277 0.52 -0.39 6.17
CA HIS A 277 -0.88 -0.29 6.56
C HIS A 277 -1.75 -1.06 5.57
N SER A 278 -2.67 -1.86 6.10
CA SER A 278 -3.66 -2.63 5.35
C SER A 278 -5.01 -2.51 6.04
N ASN A 279 -6.04 -2.16 5.28
CA ASN A 279 -7.43 -2.19 5.76
C ASN A 279 -8.24 -3.12 4.84
N VAL A 280 -8.18 -4.41 5.12
CA VAL A 280 -8.84 -5.45 4.33
C VAL A 280 -9.76 -6.24 5.26
N PHE A 281 -10.99 -6.52 4.81
CA PHE A 281 -12.05 -7.17 5.61
C PHE A 281 -12.42 -6.41 6.90
N GLY A 282 -12.30 -5.07 6.92
CA GLY A 282 -12.56 -4.25 8.10
C GLY A 282 -11.55 -4.44 9.24
N LYS A 283 -10.44 -5.15 8.99
CA LYS A 283 -9.31 -5.27 9.92
C LYS A 283 -8.26 -4.22 9.58
N ASP A 284 -8.09 -3.26 10.48
CA ASP A 284 -7.00 -2.27 10.42
C ASP A 284 -5.70 -2.91 10.93
N LEU A 285 -4.77 -3.15 10.01
CA LEU A 285 -3.48 -3.77 10.25
C LEU A 285 -2.37 -2.75 10.02
N LYS A 286 -1.57 -2.50 11.06
CA LYS A 286 -0.43 -1.60 11.04
C LYS A 286 0.82 -2.35 11.42
N VAL A 287 1.90 -2.16 10.68
CA VAL A 287 3.23 -2.67 10.98
C VAL A 287 4.18 -1.49 10.94
N ILE A 288 5.01 -1.34 11.98
CA ILE A 288 6.03 -0.30 12.07
C ILE A 288 7.35 -1.01 12.37
N VAL A 289 8.34 -0.81 11.53
CA VAL A 289 9.66 -1.44 11.63
C VAL A 289 10.70 -0.32 11.60
N PRO A 290 11.36 -0.01 12.73
CA PRO A 290 12.53 0.86 12.74
C PRO A 290 13.59 0.37 11.75
N LEU A 291 14.20 1.26 10.97
CA LEU A 291 15.25 0.87 10.02
C LEU A 291 16.52 0.32 10.70
N GLU A 292 16.70 0.63 11.98
CA GLU A 292 17.76 0.04 12.84
C GLU A 292 17.54 -1.43 13.14
N ASP A 293 16.29 -1.88 13.19
CA ASP A 293 15.92 -3.26 13.51
C ASP A 293 16.17 -4.18 12.32
N ILE A 294 16.35 -3.62 11.11
CA ILE A 294 16.55 -4.37 9.87
C ILE A 294 18.00 -4.88 9.79
N ASP A 295 18.15 -6.18 10.01
CA ASP A 295 19.39 -6.92 9.81
C ASP A 295 19.66 -7.09 8.32
N GLU A 296 18.66 -7.63 7.60
CA GLU A 296 18.83 -8.03 6.21
C GLU A 296 17.56 -7.86 5.37
N ILE A 297 17.74 -7.47 4.11
CA ILE A 297 16.68 -7.41 3.11
C ILE A 297 17.03 -8.40 2.00
N ARG A 298 16.21 -9.43 1.84
CA ARG A 298 16.42 -10.51 0.87
C ARG A 298 15.42 -10.48 -0.26
N TRP A 299 15.89 -10.95 -1.41
CA TRP A 299 15.02 -11.40 -2.48
C TRP A 299 14.42 -12.73 -2.05
N SER A 300 13.10 -12.84 -2.17
CA SER A 300 12.39 -14.08 -1.86
C SER A 300 11.31 -14.35 -2.89
N GLN A 301 10.70 -15.53 -2.78
CA GLN A 301 9.58 -15.93 -3.61
C GLN A 301 8.42 -16.40 -2.74
N HIS A 302 7.19 -15.99 -3.07
CA HIS A 302 5.96 -16.54 -2.52
C HIS A 302 5.41 -17.62 -3.46
N ALA A 303 5.07 -18.80 -2.91
CA ALA A 303 4.58 -19.95 -3.67
C ALA A 303 5.44 -20.30 -4.90
N CYS A 304 6.78 -20.21 -4.76
CA CYS A 304 7.80 -20.49 -5.78
C CYS A 304 7.75 -19.67 -7.09
N ILE A 305 6.76 -18.77 -7.26
CA ILE A 305 6.50 -18.08 -8.53
C ILE A 305 6.47 -16.56 -8.34
N ASN A 306 6.02 -16.05 -7.18
CA ASN A 306 5.79 -14.62 -6.99
C ASN A 306 7.01 -13.90 -6.39
N PRO A 307 7.60 -12.92 -7.08
CA PRO A 307 8.66 -12.06 -6.54
C PRO A 307 8.26 -11.39 -5.23
N ALA A 308 9.02 -11.64 -4.17
CA ALA A 308 8.80 -11.08 -2.85
C ALA A 308 10.08 -10.41 -2.31
N ILE A 309 9.90 -9.57 -1.29
CA ILE A 309 10.97 -8.97 -0.49
C ILE A 309 10.76 -9.50 0.93
N THR A 310 11.78 -10.14 1.48
CA THR A 310 11.78 -10.55 2.88
C THR A 310 12.67 -9.61 3.67
N ILE A 311 12.10 -8.98 4.68
CA ILE A 311 12.82 -8.19 5.67
C ILE A 311 13.04 -9.09 6.88
N VAL A 312 14.30 -9.28 7.25
CA VAL A 312 14.72 -10.04 8.42
C VAL A 312 15.19 -9.03 9.46
N LEU A 313 14.63 -9.11 10.66
CA LEU A 313 15.04 -8.26 11.76
C LEU A 313 16.16 -8.91 12.59
N HIS A 314 16.89 -8.07 13.33
CA HIS A 314 17.82 -8.53 14.36
C HIS A 314 17.09 -9.41 15.40
N ILE A 315 17.83 -10.30 16.06
CA ILE A 315 17.29 -11.15 17.13
C ILE A 315 16.81 -10.23 18.26
N GLY A 316 15.55 -10.39 18.69
CA GLY A 316 14.91 -9.55 19.70
C GLY A 316 14.32 -8.22 19.19
N ALA A 317 14.44 -7.94 17.89
CA ALA A 317 13.87 -6.76 17.24
C ALA A 317 12.48 -7.06 16.61
N GLY A 318 11.60 -6.05 16.56
CA GLY A 318 10.21 -6.17 16.11
C GLY A 318 9.16 -6.10 17.23
N GLY A 319 7.89 -6.28 16.87
CA GLY A 319 6.77 -6.22 17.82
C GLY A 319 6.01 -4.90 17.86
N HIS A 320 5.88 -4.18 16.74
CA HIS A 320 4.86 -3.15 16.59
C HIS A 320 3.78 -3.65 15.62
N GLY A 321 2.62 -4.00 16.17
CA GLY A 321 1.38 -4.17 15.43
C GLY A 321 0.86 -5.62 15.31
N VAL A 322 1.66 -6.55 14.76
CA VAL A 322 1.18 -7.91 14.46
C VAL A 322 2.24 -8.99 14.75
N PRO A 323 1.90 -10.05 15.52
CA PRO A 323 2.76 -11.22 15.81
C PRO A 323 3.44 -11.77 14.56
N PRO A 324 4.77 -11.94 14.49
CA PRO A 324 5.45 -12.57 13.36
C PRO A 324 5.12 -14.06 13.22
N LEU A 325 5.32 -14.64 12.03
CA LEU A 325 5.31 -16.10 11.85
C LEU A 325 6.65 -16.66 12.34
N CYS A 326 6.62 -17.62 13.27
CA CYS A 326 7.83 -18.19 13.85
C CYS A 326 8.76 -18.74 12.76
N SER A 327 10.04 -18.37 12.81
CA SER A 327 11.11 -19.02 12.05
C SER A 327 11.94 -19.85 13.01
N SER A 328 12.43 -21.02 12.57
CA SER A 328 13.26 -21.95 13.36
C SER A 328 14.54 -21.35 13.98
N ASN A 329 14.88 -20.11 13.65
CA ASN A 329 16.06 -19.38 14.11
C ASN A 329 15.74 -18.19 15.05
N GLY A 330 14.49 -18.02 15.50
CA GLY A 330 14.10 -16.94 16.43
C GLY A 330 14.12 -15.52 15.86
N ARG A 331 14.43 -15.35 14.56
CA ARG A 331 14.43 -14.03 13.91
C ARG A 331 13.06 -13.70 13.32
N VAL A 332 12.59 -12.49 13.59
CA VAL A 332 11.36 -11.95 13.01
C VAL A 332 11.54 -11.71 11.52
N LYS A 333 10.56 -12.14 10.71
CA LYS A 333 10.56 -11.96 9.25
C LYS A 333 9.24 -11.37 8.79
N TYR A 334 9.32 -10.29 8.01
CA TYR A 334 8.21 -9.75 7.26
C TYR A 334 8.43 -10.04 5.79
N LYS A 335 7.50 -10.78 5.17
CA LYS A 335 7.58 -11.09 3.74
C LYS A 335 6.51 -10.31 3.01
N PHE A 336 6.96 -9.44 2.13
CA PHE A 336 6.10 -8.62 1.30
C PHE A 336 6.12 -9.15 -0.12
N THR A 337 4.96 -9.27 -0.72
CA THR A 337 4.78 -9.72 -2.10
C THR A 337 3.89 -8.72 -2.85
N SER A 338 3.51 -9.04 -4.08
CA SER A 338 2.55 -8.25 -4.85
C SER A 338 2.97 -6.80 -5.12
N PHE A 339 4.26 -6.49 -5.08
CA PHE A 339 4.80 -5.17 -5.46
C PHE A 339 4.49 -4.86 -6.93
N TRP A 340 4.22 -3.57 -7.21
CA TRP A 340 4.17 -3.03 -8.57
C TRP A 340 5.54 -3.08 -9.25
N ASN A 341 6.56 -2.56 -8.57
CA ASN A 341 7.95 -2.63 -9.01
C ASN A 341 8.83 -3.06 -7.84
N ARG A 342 8.96 -4.38 -7.66
CA ARG A 342 9.76 -4.97 -6.59
C ARG A 342 11.20 -4.45 -6.61
N ASN A 343 11.81 -4.34 -7.79
CA ASN A 343 13.21 -3.95 -7.90
C ASN A 343 13.42 -2.49 -7.45
N ARG A 344 12.49 -1.60 -7.80
CA ARG A 344 12.51 -0.20 -7.32
C ARG A 344 12.25 -0.12 -5.82
N ALA A 345 11.27 -0.88 -5.31
CA ALA A 345 10.98 -0.92 -3.86
C ALA A 345 12.16 -1.48 -3.06
N PHE A 346 12.78 -2.56 -3.55
CA PHE A 346 13.96 -3.17 -2.96
C PHE A 346 15.15 -2.20 -2.96
N LYS A 347 15.43 -1.54 -4.09
CA LYS A 347 16.50 -0.55 -4.18
C LYS A 347 16.25 0.64 -3.26
N ALA A 348 15.03 1.17 -3.24
CA ALA A 348 14.64 2.26 -2.34
C ALA A 348 14.79 1.88 -0.86
N LEU A 349 14.45 0.65 -0.51
CA LEU A 349 14.61 0.14 0.85
C LEU A 349 16.08 -0.01 1.23
N GLN A 350 16.91 -0.57 0.34
CA GLN A 350 18.36 -0.64 0.55
C GLN A 350 18.99 0.74 0.66
N ASP A 351 18.59 1.67 -0.21
CA ASP A 351 19.07 3.06 -0.21
C ASP A 351 18.65 3.78 1.09
N ALA A 352 17.44 3.53 1.59
CA ALA A 352 16.97 4.08 2.87
C ALA A 352 17.78 3.54 4.06
N VAL A 353 17.97 2.22 4.16
CA VAL A 353 18.80 1.61 5.22
C VAL A 353 20.25 2.09 5.13
N LYS A 354 20.80 2.22 3.92
CA LYS A 354 22.16 2.74 3.71
C LYS A 354 22.27 4.20 4.14
N LYS A 355 21.31 5.05 3.76
CA LYS A 355 21.26 6.46 4.18
C LYS A 355 21.14 6.57 5.70
N TYR A 356 20.28 5.76 6.32
CA TYR A 356 20.13 5.71 7.77
C TYR A 356 21.45 5.36 8.48
N ARG A 357 22.16 4.31 8.01
CA ARG A 357 23.47 3.94 8.55
C ARG A 357 24.51 5.05 8.36
N ALA A 358 24.52 5.71 7.21
CA ALA A 358 25.42 6.83 6.95
C ALA A 358 25.11 8.05 7.85
N ILE A 359 23.84 8.33 8.12
CA ILE A 359 23.43 9.37 9.09
C ILE A 359 23.94 9.01 10.49
N LEU A 360 23.75 7.77 10.94
CA LEU A 360 24.27 7.31 12.23
C LEU A 360 25.81 7.41 12.33
N GLU A 361 26.52 7.07 11.26
CA GLU A 361 27.98 7.21 11.21
C GLU A 361 28.43 8.67 11.24
N ALA A 362 27.76 9.55 10.50
CA ALA A 362 28.02 10.98 10.52
C ALA A 362 27.72 11.58 11.90
N GLU A 363 26.62 11.20 12.55
CA GLU A 363 26.32 11.61 13.93
C GLU A 363 27.39 11.14 14.92
N LYS A 364 27.88 9.90 14.78
CA LYS A 364 29.00 9.38 15.59
C LYS A 364 30.28 10.18 15.36
N GLN A 365 30.59 10.54 14.11
CA GLN A 365 31.76 11.34 13.78
C GLN A 365 31.65 12.77 14.32
N VAL A 366 30.49 13.42 14.16
CA VAL A 366 30.21 14.76 14.72
C VAL A 366 30.30 14.73 16.24
N ARG A 367 29.78 13.67 16.89
CA ARG A 367 29.87 13.50 18.36
C ARG A 367 31.30 13.20 18.82
N ALA A 368 32.06 12.40 18.09
CA ALA A 368 33.47 12.17 18.37
C ALA A 368 34.28 13.48 18.21
N GLN A 369 33.97 14.26 17.18
CA GLN A 369 34.58 15.58 16.96
C GLN A 369 34.15 16.59 18.02
N SER A 370 32.91 16.56 18.52
CA SER A 370 32.48 17.47 19.60
C SER A 370 33.16 17.17 20.93
N VAL A 371 33.35 15.88 21.27
CA VAL A 371 34.13 15.44 22.44
C VAL A 371 35.60 15.85 22.33
N LEU A 372 36.18 15.80 21.13
CA LEU A 372 37.54 16.30 20.87
C LEU A 372 37.64 17.83 20.89
N ARG A 373 36.56 18.54 20.54
CA ARG A 373 36.49 20.01 20.48
C ARG A 373 36.27 20.66 21.85
N GLU A 374 35.74 19.93 22.84
CA GLU A 374 35.78 20.34 24.25
C GLU A 374 37.20 20.32 24.85
N GLY A 375 38.19 19.75 24.14
CA GLY A 375 39.60 19.71 24.54
C GLY A 375 40.56 20.59 23.73
N SER A 376 40.10 21.32 22.71
CA SER A 376 41.03 22.14 21.89
C SER A 376 40.33 23.26 21.13
N SER A 377 40.72 24.49 21.45
CA SER A 377 40.37 25.71 20.73
C SER A 377 41.46 26.08 19.72
N SER A 378 41.15 26.13 18.41
CA SER A 378 41.46 27.25 17.49
C SER A 378 41.23 26.91 16.00
N LEU A 379 40.63 27.87 15.27
CA LEU A 379 40.86 28.36 13.87
C LEU A 379 41.03 27.33 12.71
N THR A 380 40.56 27.47 11.45
CA THR A 380 39.96 28.53 10.58
C THR A 380 39.46 27.91 9.24
N CYS A 381 38.61 28.66 8.48
CA CYS A 381 38.24 28.68 7.02
C CYS A 381 38.83 27.65 6.00
N SER A 382 38.26 27.30 4.82
CA SER A 382 37.30 27.90 3.86
C SER A 382 37.08 26.99 2.61
N ASN A 383 35.94 27.16 1.91
CA ASN A 383 35.63 26.91 0.45
C ASN A 383 35.76 25.47 -0.11
N GLU A 384 35.02 24.96 -1.12
CA GLU A 384 34.38 25.57 -2.30
C GLU A 384 33.37 24.58 -2.95
N VAL A 385 32.39 25.12 -3.68
CA VAL A 385 31.36 24.39 -4.46
C VAL A 385 31.89 24.05 -5.86
N LYS A 386 31.64 22.83 -6.38
CA LYS A 386 31.71 22.55 -7.81
C LYS A 386 30.50 21.75 -8.31
N ARG A 387 29.75 22.36 -9.22
CA ARG A 387 28.85 21.71 -10.19
C ARG A 387 29.68 20.97 -11.22
N ILE A 388 29.21 19.79 -11.65
CA ILE A 388 29.46 19.26 -12.99
C ILE A 388 28.13 18.74 -13.53
N ASP A 389 27.77 19.29 -14.67
CA ASP A 389 26.74 18.87 -15.61
C ASP A 389 27.47 18.11 -16.73
N GLU A 390 26.91 17.01 -17.23
CA GLU A 390 27.09 16.61 -18.64
C GLU A 390 26.14 15.47 -19.04
N ASN A 391 25.28 15.81 -20.00
CA ASN A 391 24.40 14.93 -20.76
C ASN A 391 25.18 14.08 -21.77
N ILE A 392 24.83 12.80 -21.89
CA ILE A 392 25.17 11.97 -23.06
C ILE A 392 23.86 11.43 -23.66
N LEU A 393 23.53 11.94 -24.85
CA LEU A 393 22.40 11.54 -25.68
C LEU A 393 22.63 10.11 -26.21
N ARG A 394 21.79 9.16 -25.80
CA ARG A 394 21.73 7.80 -26.39
C ARG A 394 20.57 7.72 -27.39
N PRO A 395 20.63 6.84 -28.40
CA PRO A 395 19.55 6.66 -29.37
C PRO A 395 18.24 6.29 -28.67
N LYS A 396 17.14 6.99 -28.97
CA LYS A 396 15.81 6.71 -28.42
C LYS A 396 15.27 5.41 -29.04
N GLU A 397 15.37 4.30 -28.30
CA GLU A 397 14.52 3.13 -28.55
C GLU A 397 13.09 3.49 -28.14
N ILE A 398 12.23 3.76 -29.13
CA ILE A 398 10.81 4.01 -28.91
C ILE A 398 10.15 2.68 -28.54
N LYS A 399 9.57 2.60 -27.33
CA LYS A 399 8.85 1.41 -26.86
C LYS A 399 7.36 1.58 -27.11
N ALA A 400 6.66 0.47 -27.39
CA ALA A 400 5.20 0.47 -27.45
C ALA A 400 4.60 0.87 -26.08
N PHE A 401 3.60 1.75 -26.08
CA PHE A 401 2.98 2.27 -24.85
C PHE A 401 2.03 1.26 -24.20
N ILE A 402 1.28 0.50 -25.00
CA ILE A 402 0.39 -0.58 -24.56
C ILE A 402 0.73 -1.90 -25.23
N ASN A 403 0.34 -3.00 -24.57
CA ASN A 403 0.32 -4.32 -25.17
C ASN A 403 -0.90 -4.44 -26.10
N GLU A 404 -0.69 -4.47 -27.42
CA GLU A 404 -1.76 -4.54 -28.42
C GLU A 404 -2.41 -5.94 -28.51
N GLU A 405 -1.68 -7.01 -28.18
CA GLU A 405 -2.13 -8.40 -28.32
C GLU A 405 -3.30 -8.75 -27.38
N VAL A 406 -3.44 -8.01 -26.28
CA VAL A 406 -4.52 -8.22 -25.30
C VAL A 406 -5.79 -7.45 -25.62
N LEU A 407 -5.75 -6.55 -26.61
CA LEU A 407 -6.85 -5.66 -26.93
C LEU A 407 -7.88 -6.37 -27.80
N LEU A 408 -9.15 -6.22 -27.42
CA LEU A 408 -10.29 -6.63 -28.22
C LEU A 408 -11.03 -5.38 -28.67
N GLU A 409 -11.57 -5.38 -29.90
CA GLU A 409 -12.41 -4.28 -30.37
C GLU A 409 -13.71 -4.25 -29.54
N VAL A 410 -14.04 -3.07 -29.01
CA VAL A 410 -15.17 -2.91 -28.10
C VAL A 410 -16.20 -1.91 -28.61
N VAL A 411 -15.75 -0.80 -29.21
CA VAL A 411 -16.66 0.25 -29.68
C VAL A 411 -16.20 0.75 -31.05
N ASN A 412 -17.17 0.89 -31.95
CA ASN A 412 -17.01 1.57 -33.22
C ASN A 412 -18.17 2.57 -33.35
N ASP A 413 -17.87 3.87 -33.36
CA ASP A 413 -18.87 4.94 -33.35
C ASP A 413 -18.44 6.12 -34.24
N ILE A 414 -19.39 6.98 -34.61
CA ILE A 414 -19.16 8.22 -35.35
C ILE A 414 -19.37 9.40 -34.41
N PHE A 415 -18.33 10.21 -34.22
CA PHE A 415 -18.34 11.39 -33.37
C PHE A 415 -18.52 12.69 -34.17
N PRO A 416 -19.34 13.65 -33.71
CA PRO A 416 -19.67 14.88 -34.43
C PRO A 416 -18.58 15.95 -34.28
N CYS A 417 -17.31 15.59 -34.50
CA CYS A 417 -16.16 16.50 -34.51
C CYS A 417 -15.02 15.94 -35.39
N THR A 418 -14.02 16.76 -35.68
CA THR A 418 -12.76 16.27 -36.26
C THR A 418 -11.84 15.72 -35.17
N ALA A 419 -10.78 14.99 -35.53
CA ALA A 419 -9.77 14.49 -34.58
C ALA A 419 -9.10 15.64 -33.79
N GLU A 420 -8.73 16.73 -34.48
CA GLU A 420 -8.18 17.94 -33.85
C GLU A 420 -9.17 18.58 -32.86
N GLN A 421 -10.45 18.68 -33.24
CA GLN A 421 -11.49 19.21 -32.35
C GLN A 421 -11.69 18.30 -31.14
N PHE A 422 -11.66 16.97 -31.33
CA PHE A 422 -11.76 16.03 -30.22
C PHE A 422 -10.61 16.23 -29.24
N PHE A 423 -9.37 16.32 -29.72
CA PHE A 423 -8.21 16.63 -28.88
C PHE A 423 -8.41 17.95 -28.13
N THR A 424 -8.70 19.04 -28.86
CA THR A 424 -8.78 20.38 -28.30
C THR A 424 -9.88 20.51 -27.24
N ILE A 425 -11.06 19.97 -27.52
CA ILE A 425 -12.26 20.14 -26.68
C ILE A 425 -12.28 19.13 -25.53
N VAL A 426 -11.72 17.92 -25.71
CA VAL A 426 -11.90 16.81 -24.74
C VAL A 426 -10.61 16.46 -24.00
N LEU A 427 -9.44 16.49 -24.67
CA LEU A 427 -8.20 15.91 -24.14
C LEU A 427 -7.13 16.94 -23.77
N SER A 428 -7.18 18.15 -24.33
CA SER A 428 -6.18 19.19 -24.11
C SER A 428 -6.10 19.64 -22.65
N ASP A 429 -4.98 20.25 -22.26
CA ASP A 429 -4.80 20.80 -20.90
C ASP A 429 -5.74 21.98 -20.60
N ALA A 430 -6.33 22.59 -21.64
CA ALA A 430 -7.34 23.64 -21.51
C ALA A 430 -8.77 23.09 -21.37
N SER A 431 -8.96 21.78 -21.56
CA SER A 431 -10.28 21.15 -21.43
C SER A 431 -10.59 20.83 -19.98
N GLU A 432 -11.76 21.25 -19.52
CA GLU A 432 -12.31 20.88 -18.21
C GLU A 432 -13.17 19.60 -18.28
N PHE A 433 -13.31 18.98 -19.46
CA PHE A 433 -14.22 17.85 -19.69
C PHE A 433 -14.00 16.70 -18.70
N PHE A 434 -12.77 16.21 -18.55
CA PHE A 434 -12.50 15.06 -17.68
C PHE A 434 -12.67 15.41 -16.20
N LYS A 435 -12.40 16.66 -15.79
CA LYS A 435 -12.68 17.12 -14.43
C LYS A 435 -14.19 17.13 -14.18
N GLU A 436 -14.98 17.74 -15.06
CA GLU A 436 -16.44 17.77 -14.98
C GLU A 436 -17.05 16.36 -14.98
N TYR A 437 -16.58 15.48 -15.88
CA TYR A 437 -17.04 14.10 -15.99
C TYR A 437 -16.78 13.31 -14.70
N ARG A 438 -15.57 13.39 -14.16
CA ARG A 438 -15.19 12.67 -12.94
C ARG A 438 -15.90 13.23 -11.71
N SER A 439 -16.03 14.55 -11.60
CA SER A 439 -16.85 15.17 -10.54
C SER A 439 -18.31 14.74 -10.61
N ALA A 440 -18.91 14.63 -11.81
CA ALA A 440 -20.29 14.16 -11.97
C ALA A 440 -20.47 12.69 -11.56
N ARG A 441 -19.42 11.86 -11.70
CA ARG A 441 -19.37 10.49 -11.19
C ARG A 441 -19.15 10.38 -9.68
N LYS A 442 -18.84 11.49 -9.00
CA LYS A 442 -18.42 11.56 -7.60
C LYS A 442 -17.06 10.88 -7.35
N ASP A 443 -16.19 10.86 -8.36
CA ASP A 443 -14.79 10.47 -8.17
C ASP A 443 -14.10 11.54 -7.30
N THR A 444 -13.17 11.11 -6.43
CA THR A 444 -12.47 11.99 -5.47
C THR A 444 -10.97 12.02 -5.72
N ASN A 445 -10.26 12.97 -5.10
CA ASN A 445 -8.80 13.11 -5.17
C ASN A 445 -8.26 13.17 -6.61
N ILE A 446 -8.98 13.85 -7.50
CA ILE A 446 -8.63 13.96 -8.92
C ILE A 446 -7.41 14.89 -9.05
N ASN A 447 -6.35 14.37 -9.67
CA ASN A 447 -5.17 15.12 -10.07
C ASN A 447 -4.82 14.76 -11.51
N ILE A 448 -4.78 15.76 -12.40
CA ILE A 448 -4.47 15.61 -13.82
C ILE A 448 -3.21 16.43 -14.08
N SER A 449 -2.10 15.77 -14.38
CA SER A 449 -0.87 16.46 -14.77
C SER A 449 -0.97 17.01 -16.20
N LYS A 450 -0.12 17.98 -16.53
CA LYS A 450 -0.05 18.55 -17.89
C LYS A 450 0.58 17.56 -18.86
N TRP A 451 0.19 17.64 -20.13
CA TRP A 451 0.87 16.92 -21.20
C TRP A 451 2.34 17.34 -21.30
N HIS A 452 3.23 16.37 -21.44
CA HIS A 452 4.66 16.60 -21.65
C HIS A 452 5.24 15.54 -22.59
N ASP A 453 6.31 15.91 -23.29
CA ASP A 453 6.98 15.00 -24.22
C ASP A 453 7.72 13.90 -23.45
N SER A 454 7.69 12.68 -23.98
CA SER A 454 8.39 11.55 -23.38
C SER A 454 9.72 11.26 -24.08
N ASP A 455 10.71 10.81 -23.31
CA ASP A 455 11.93 10.24 -23.87
C ASP A 455 11.80 8.78 -24.29
N LYS A 456 10.70 8.12 -23.90
CA LYS A 456 10.51 6.66 -24.05
C LYS A 456 9.45 6.26 -25.08
N TYR A 457 8.50 7.16 -25.32
CA TYR A 457 7.34 6.96 -26.19
C TYR A 457 7.33 8.07 -27.24
N ASP A 458 6.67 7.83 -28.37
CA ASP A 458 6.31 8.90 -29.28
C ASP A 458 5.23 9.81 -28.64
N GLY A 459 4.89 10.92 -29.30
CA GLY A 459 3.84 11.82 -28.82
C GLY A 459 4.06 12.41 -27.42
N GLN A 460 2.94 12.67 -26.73
CA GLN A 460 2.93 13.29 -25.41
C GLN A 460 2.30 12.35 -24.39
N VAL A 461 2.74 12.45 -23.15
CA VAL A 461 2.24 11.65 -22.03
C VAL A 461 1.81 12.52 -20.86
N ARG A 462 0.91 11.99 -20.04
CA ARG A 462 0.58 12.56 -18.73
C ARG A 462 0.11 11.47 -17.77
N GLU A 463 0.23 11.76 -16.48
CA GLU A 463 -0.29 10.94 -15.40
C GLU A 463 -1.56 11.57 -14.81
N VAL A 464 -2.55 10.73 -14.55
CA VAL A 464 -3.82 11.10 -13.91
C VAL A 464 -4.05 10.17 -12.72
N THR A 465 -4.36 10.73 -11.55
CA THR A 465 -4.69 9.96 -10.34
C THR A 465 -6.02 10.38 -9.77
N PHE A 466 -6.85 9.43 -9.37
CA PHE A 466 -8.17 9.69 -8.78
C PHE A 466 -8.62 8.48 -7.96
N ARG A 467 -9.68 8.62 -7.15
CA ARG A 467 -10.42 7.51 -6.56
C ARG A 467 -11.76 7.36 -7.26
N SER A 468 -12.03 6.17 -7.79
CA SER A 468 -13.27 5.84 -8.51
C SER A 468 -14.10 4.85 -7.71
N LEU A 469 -15.42 5.02 -7.74
CA LEU A 469 -16.38 4.07 -7.20
C LEU A 469 -16.27 2.72 -7.94
N CYS A 470 -16.37 1.63 -7.20
CA CYS A 470 -16.41 0.27 -7.74
C CYS A 470 -17.83 -0.30 -7.63
N HIS A 471 -18.33 -0.89 -8.72
CA HIS A 471 -19.66 -1.49 -8.74
C HIS A 471 -19.64 -3.02 -8.50
N SER A 472 -18.45 -3.63 -8.49
CA SER A 472 -18.30 -5.07 -8.28
C SER A 472 -18.41 -5.42 -6.79
N PRO A 473 -19.22 -6.43 -6.40
CA PRO A 473 -19.35 -6.84 -5.00
C PRO A 473 -18.08 -7.47 -4.43
N LEU A 474 -17.11 -7.80 -5.28
CA LEU A 474 -15.81 -8.35 -4.88
C LEU A 474 -14.76 -7.26 -4.62
N CYS A 475 -15.08 -5.99 -4.90
CA CYS A 475 -14.17 -4.86 -4.73
C CYS A 475 -14.58 -4.02 -3.51
N PRO A 476 -13.64 -3.26 -2.91
CA PRO A 476 -14.02 -2.19 -1.98
C PRO A 476 -14.99 -1.19 -2.64
N PRO A 477 -15.74 -0.38 -1.89
CA PRO A 477 -16.70 0.59 -2.45
C PRO A 477 -16.09 1.57 -3.45
N ASP A 478 -14.80 1.86 -3.30
CA ASP A 478 -14.01 2.69 -4.17
C ASP A 478 -12.55 2.20 -4.23
N THR A 479 -11.84 2.57 -5.30
CA THR A 479 -10.41 2.27 -5.48
C THR A 479 -9.66 3.51 -5.92
N ALA A 480 -8.44 3.68 -5.40
CA ALA A 480 -7.46 4.54 -6.03
C ALA A 480 -7.08 3.98 -7.41
N VAL A 481 -6.95 4.87 -8.38
CA VAL A 481 -6.58 4.58 -9.77
C VAL A 481 -5.42 5.48 -10.17
N THR A 482 -4.39 4.89 -10.78
CA THR A 482 -3.38 5.62 -11.55
C THR A 482 -3.58 5.29 -13.02
N GLU A 483 -3.74 6.33 -13.83
CA GLU A 483 -3.92 6.25 -15.27
C GLU A 483 -2.78 7.00 -15.96
N LEU A 484 -1.99 6.27 -16.73
CA LEU A 484 -1.04 6.86 -17.66
C LEU A 484 -1.74 7.05 -18.99
N GLN A 485 -1.65 8.26 -19.53
CA GLN A 485 -2.25 8.63 -20.80
C GLN A 485 -1.15 8.96 -21.79
N HIS A 486 -1.33 8.51 -23.03
CA HIS A 486 -0.43 8.75 -24.14
C HIS A 486 -1.24 9.23 -25.34
N ILE A 487 -0.71 10.20 -26.07
CA ILE A 487 -1.41 10.80 -27.19
C ILE A 487 -0.47 11.11 -28.35
N VAL A 488 -0.93 10.73 -29.54
CA VAL A 488 -0.25 11.00 -30.80
C VAL A 488 -1.25 11.62 -31.76
N LEU A 489 -1.08 12.91 -32.02
CA LEU A 489 -1.81 13.61 -33.08
C LEU A 489 -0.91 13.65 -34.32
N SER A 490 -1.42 13.11 -35.43
CA SER A 490 -0.76 13.18 -36.73
C SER A 490 -0.47 14.62 -37.18
N ASN A 491 0.60 14.82 -37.97
CA ASN A 491 0.97 16.14 -38.48
C ASN A 491 -0.13 16.78 -39.35
N ASP A 492 -0.91 15.98 -40.06
CA ASP A 492 -2.05 16.45 -40.87
C ASP A 492 -3.31 16.69 -40.03
N LYS A 493 -3.24 16.40 -38.72
CA LYS A 493 -4.30 16.54 -37.71
C LYS A 493 -5.57 15.75 -38.00
N LYS A 494 -5.50 14.76 -38.91
CA LYS A 494 -6.66 13.94 -39.29
C LYS A 494 -6.77 12.68 -38.47
N SER A 495 -5.65 12.13 -38.00
CA SER A 495 -5.59 10.94 -37.17
C SER A 495 -5.11 11.27 -35.76
N LEU A 496 -5.82 10.76 -34.76
CA LEU A 496 -5.49 10.89 -33.35
C LEU A 496 -5.52 9.51 -32.71
N VAL A 497 -4.43 9.14 -32.05
CA VAL A 497 -4.35 7.94 -31.21
C VAL A 497 -4.26 8.40 -29.77
N TYR A 498 -5.20 7.94 -28.95
CA TYR A 498 -5.22 8.19 -27.51
C TYR A 498 -5.23 6.86 -26.78
N GLU A 499 -4.24 6.65 -25.92
CA GLU A 499 -4.03 5.39 -25.23
C GLU A 499 -4.00 5.61 -23.72
N THR A 500 -4.58 4.66 -23.00
CA THR A 500 -4.65 4.70 -21.53
C THR A 500 -4.17 3.38 -20.96
N LEU A 501 -3.28 3.46 -19.98
CA LEU A 501 -2.90 2.35 -19.11
C LEU A 501 -3.41 2.67 -17.71
N GLN A 502 -4.41 1.93 -17.27
CA GLN A 502 -5.03 2.11 -15.97
C GLN A 502 -4.67 0.99 -15.01
N GLN A 503 -4.37 1.38 -13.77
CA GLN A 503 -4.21 0.47 -12.67
C GLN A 503 -5.09 0.86 -11.49
N ALA A 504 -5.97 -0.06 -11.07
CA ALA A 504 -6.70 0.02 -9.82
C ALA A 504 -5.86 -0.58 -8.67
N HIS A 505 -5.67 0.17 -7.59
CA HIS A 505 -4.75 -0.19 -6.51
C HIS A 505 -5.39 -0.98 -5.37
N ASP A 506 -6.66 -0.72 -5.08
CA ASP A 506 -7.34 -1.25 -3.88
C ASP A 506 -8.18 -2.51 -4.19
N VAL A 507 -8.35 -2.86 -5.47
CA VAL A 507 -9.11 -4.03 -5.91
C VAL A 507 -8.31 -5.33 -5.70
N PRO A 508 -8.98 -6.48 -5.46
CA PRO A 508 -8.30 -7.77 -5.43
C PRO A 508 -7.49 -8.00 -6.70
N PHE A 509 -6.24 -8.45 -6.54
CA PHE A 509 -5.31 -8.66 -7.65
C PHE A 509 -5.00 -7.40 -8.48
N GLY A 510 -5.26 -6.17 -8.01
CA GLY A 510 -5.00 -4.92 -8.75
C GLY A 510 -3.53 -4.70 -9.17
N SER A 511 -2.59 -5.44 -8.57
CA SER A 511 -1.18 -5.46 -9.01
C SER A 511 -0.85 -6.54 -10.05
N TYR A 512 -1.77 -7.46 -10.34
CA TYR A 512 -1.60 -8.58 -11.28
C TYR A 512 -1.98 -8.19 -12.70
N PHE A 513 -2.77 -7.14 -12.87
CA PHE A 513 -3.25 -6.73 -14.18
C PHE A 513 -3.24 -5.21 -14.32
N GLU A 514 -3.35 -4.78 -15.57
CA GLU A 514 -3.59 -3.41 -16.00
C GLU A 514 -4.70 -3.44 -17.05
N ILE A 515 -5.46 -2.36 -17.12
CA ILE A 515 -6.47 -2.18 -18.15
C ILE A 515 -5.85 -1.26 -19.20
N HIS A 516 -5.68 -1.79 -20.41
CA HIS A 516 -5.18 -1.06 -21.55
C HIS A 516 -6.36 -0.66 -22.43
N SER A 517 -6.31 0.54 -22.99
CA SER A 517 -7.24 0.94 -24.02
C SER A 517 -6.59 1.83 -25.05
N ARG A 518 -7.05 1.66 -26.29
CA ARG A 518 -6.62 2.45 -27.45
C ARG A 518 -7.84 3.03 -28.14
N TRP A 519 -7.81 4.33 -28.35
CA TRP A 519 -8.81 5.12 -29.03
C TRP A 519 -8.19 5.61 -30.32
N SER A 520 -8.65 5.07 -31.44
CA SER A 520 -8.23 5.45 -32.78
C SER A 520 -9.29 6.34 -33.39
N ILE A 521 -8.99 7.63 -33.52
CA ILE A 521 -9.90 8.64 -34.05
C ILE A 521 -9.40 9.07 -35.42
N ARG A 522 -10.20 8.84 -36.46
CA ARG A 522 -9.88 9.21 -37.84
C ARG A 522 -10.92 10.18 -38.39
N THR A 523 -10.46 11.35 -38.80
CA THR A 523 -11.30 12.38 -39.42
C THR A 523 -11.72 11.92 -40.81
N SER A 524 -13.02 11.69 -40.99
CA SER A 524 -13.58 11.28 -42.28
C SER A 524 -14.16 12.46 -43.06
N SER A 525 -14.57 13.52 -42.36
CA SER A 525 -15.12 14.74 -42.96
C SER A 525 -14.76 15.97 -42.13
N THR A 526 -15.15 17.15 -42.62
CA THR A 526 -14.96 18.43 -41.92
C THR A 526 -15.76 18.54 -40.61
N THR A 527 -16.77 17.68 -40.42
CA THR A 527 -17.69 17.76 -39.29
C THR A 527 -17.75 16.51 -38.41
N TYR A 528 -17.22 15.38 -38.86
CA TYR A 528 -17.27 14.10 -38.13
C TYR A 528 -16.01 13.25 -38.27
N CYS A 529 -15.79 12.39 -37.28
CA CYS A 529 -14.70 11.42 -37.20
C CYS A 529 -15.22 10.03 -36.85
N MET A 530 -14.55 9.00 -37.35
CA MET A 530 -14.73 7.62 -36.90
C MET A 530 -13.89 7.39 -35.65
N LEU A 531 -14.49 6.77 -34.64
CA LEU A 531 -13.86 6.43 -33.38
C LEU A 531 -13.92 4.92 -33.19
N GLU A 532 -12.76 4.29 -33.14
CA GLU A 532 -12.59 2.88 -32.82
C GLU A 532 -11.90 2.78 -31.45
N ILE A 533 -12.51 2.05 -30.51
CA ILE A 533 -11.93 1.82 -29.18
C ILE A 533 -11.72 0.33 -28.97
N LYS A 534 -10.47 -0.01 -28.64
CA LYS A 534 -10.08 -1.33 -28.18
C LYS A 534 -9.76 -1.29 -26.70
N ILE A 535 -10.15 -2.34 -25.99
CA ILE A 535 -9.93 -2.48 -24.55
C ILE A 535 -9.40 -3.89 -24.31
N GLY A 536 -8.43 -4.00 -23.41
CA GLY A 536 -7.86 -5.28 -23.04
C GLY A 536 -7.33 -5.25 -21.62
N VAL A 537 -7.33 -6.42 -20.99
CA VAL A 537 -6.72 -6.61 -19.67
C VAL A 537 -5.37 -7.28 -19.84
N ASN A 538 -4.32 -6.53 -19.58
CA ASN A 538 -2.94 -7.01 -19.62
C ASN A 538 -2.61 -7.67 -18.29
N MET A 539 -2.37 -8.99 -18.29
CA MET A 539 -1.99 -9.72 -17.10
C MET A 539 -0.46 -9.68 -16.93
N LYS A 540 0.01 -9.00 -15.89
CA LYS A 540 1.42 -8.98 -15.49
C LYS A 540 1.85 -10.22 -14.73
N LYS A 541 0.89 -10.87 -14.06
CA LYS A 541 1.11 -12.03 -13.21
C LYS A 541 -0.02 -13.03 -13.41
N TRP A 542 0.29 -14.31 -13.36
CA TRP A 542 -0.71 -15.37 -13.43
C TRP A 542 -1.51 -15.45 -12.13
N CYS A 543 -2.80 -15.72 -12.22
CA CYS A 543 -3.66 -16.05 -11.08
C CYS A 543 -4.82 -16.95 -11.50
N ILE A 544 -5.32 -17.77 -10.57
CA ILE A 544 -6.38 -18.77 -10.84
C ILE A 544 -7.68 -18.11 -11.37
N VAL A 545 -7.97 -16.89 -10.93
CA VAL A 545 -9.18 -16.14 -11.32
C VAL A 545 -8.98 -15.22 -12.52
N GLN A 546 -7.89 -15.40 -13.29
CA GLN A 546 -7.54 -14.53 -14.42
C GLN A 546 -8.66 -14.37 -15.44
N SER A 547 -9.40 -15.44 -15.77
CA SER A 547 -10.54 -15.35 -16.69
C SER A 547 -11.64 -14.40 -16.17
N ARG A 548 -11.96 -14.49 -14.86
CA ARG A 548 -12.96 -13.61 -14.22
C ARG A 548 -12.48 -12.17 -14.11
N ILE A 549 -11.19 -11.94 -13.87
CA ILE A 549 -10.60 -10.59 -13.88
C ILE A 549 -10.69 -10.00 -15.27
N LYS A 550 -10.25 -10.75 -16.30
CA LYS A 550 -10.28 -10.29 -17.69
C LYS A 550 -11.69 -9.92 -18.12
N SER A 551 -12.68 -10.77 -17.88
CA SER A 551 -14.06 -10.46 -18.26
C SER A 551 -14.66 -9.33 -17.41
N GLY A 552 -14.53 -9.40 -16.08
CA GLY A 552 -15.12 -8.41 -15.17
C GLY A 552 -14.54 -7.00 -15.34
N ALA A 553 -13.22 -6.87 -15.42
CA ALA A 553 -12.57 -5.57 -15.61
C ALA A 553 -12.80 -5.00 -17.01
N THR A 554 -12.84 -5.84 -18.04
CA THR A 554 -13.18 -5.39 -19.41
C THR A 554 -14.61 -4.87 -19.48
N GLU A 555 -15.57 -5.59 -18.90
CA GLU A 555 -16.98 -5.16 -18.91
C GLU A 555 -17.22 -3.89 -18.09
N GLU A 556 -16.56 -3.77 -16.94
CA GLU A 556 -16.63 -2.56 -16.11
C GLU A 556 -16.05 -1.34 -16.85
N TYR A 557 -14.87 -1.50 -17.47
CA TYR A 557 -14.27 -0.39 -18.20
C TYR A 557 -15.02 -0.06 -19.49
N LYS A 558 -15.56 -1.05 -20.20
CA LYS A 558 -16.47 -0.85 -21.33
C LYS A 558 -17.69 0.00 -20.95
N ARG A 559 -18.27 -0.25 -19.78
CA ARG A 559 -19.37 0.55 -19.22
C ARG A 559 -18.94 1.99 -18.98
N GLU A 560 -17.76 2.21 -18.40
CA GLU A 560 -17.20 3.53 -18.18
C GLU A 560 -16.94 4.27 -19.51
N VAL A 561 -16.31 3.61 -20.49
CA VAL A 561 -16.08 4.19 -21.82
C VAL A 561 -17.40 4.62 -22.46
N GLY A 562 -18.45 3.81 -22.37
CA GLY A 562 -19.78 4.20 -22.86
C GLY A 562 -20.32 5.48 -22.20
N GLN A 563 -20.11 5.65 -20.90
CA GLN A 563 -20.47 6.87 -20.17
C GLN A 563 -19.61 8.07 -20.57
N ILE A 564 -18.29 7.88 -20.75
CA ILE A 564 -17.37 8.92 -21.24
C ILE A 564 -17.84 9.40 -22.61
N LEU A 565 -18.12 8.49 -23.54
CA LEU A 565 -18.54 8.84 -24.89
C LEU A 565 -19.86 9.61 -24.91
N LYS A 566 -20.84 9.18 -24.10
CA LYS A 566 -22.11 9.89 -23.97
C LYS A 566 -21.91 11.31 -23.43
N ALA A 567 -21.07 11.46 -22.40
CA ALA A 567 -20.75 12.76 -21.81
C ALA A 567 -19.98 13.66 -22.80
N ALA A 568 -18.97 13.10 -23.49
CA ALA A 568 -18.14 13.80 -24.46
C ALA A 568 -18.95 14.31 -25.64
N ARG A 569 -19.87 13.49 -26.17
CA ARG A 569 -20.78 13.90 -27.25
C ARG A 569 -21.61 15.12 -26.85
N GLY A 570 -22.17 15.11 -25.63
CA GLY A 570 -22.90 16.25 -25.08
C GLY A 570 -22.01 17.49 -24.89
N TYR A 571 -20.79 17.30 -24.39
CA TYR A 571 -19.82 18.37 -24.14
C TYR A 571 -19.39 19.07 -25.44
N ILE A 572 -19.06 18.30 -26.47
CA ILE A 572 -18.67 18.81 -27.79
C ILE A 572 -19.81 19.63 -28.42
N LEU A 573 -21.05 19.14 -28.36
CA LEU A 573 -22.20 19.86 -28.92
C LEU A 573 -22.43 21.21 -28.22
N ARG A 574 -22.28 21.26 -26.89
CA ARG A 574 -22.37 22.50 -26.10
C ARG A 574 -21.21 23.47 -26.40
N SER A 575 -20.00 22.95 -26.56
CA SER A 575 -18.84 23.77 -26.93
C SER A 575 -19.03 24.40 -28.32
N LYS A 576 -19.52 23.62 -29.30
CA LYS A 576 -19.83 24.11 -30.66
C LYS A 576 -20.98 25.11 -30.71
N SER A 577 -21.98 25.03 -29.83
CA SER A 577 -23.00 26.10 -29.74
C SER A 577 -22.41 27.38 -29.19
N ARG A 578 -21.59 27.28 -28.12
CA ARG A 578 -20.95 28.44 -27.49
C ARG A 578 -20.03 29.19 -28.46
N MET A 579 -19.25 28.46 -29.26
CA MET A 579 -18.40 29.04 -30.31
C MET A 579 -19.23 29.75 -31.40
N ARG A 580 -20.35 29.17 -31.83
CA ARG A 580 -21.26 29.79 -32.80
C ARG A 580 -21.94 31.05 -32.26
N ASP A 581 -22.25 31.10 -30.97
CA ASP A 581 -22.86 32.27 -30.33
C ASP A 581 -21.83 33.39 -30.13
N THR A 582 -20.57 33.07 -29.82
CA THR A 582 -19.47 34.06 -29.80
C THR A 582 -19.15 34.60 -31.18
N ASP A 583 -19.20 33.77 -32.23
CA ASP A 583 -19.01 34.21 -33.62
C ASP A 583 -20.18 35.07 -34.11
N LYS A 584 -21.42 34.76 -33.70
CA LYS A 584 -22.57 35.62 -33.99
C LYS A 584 -22.52 36.94 -33.23
N ALA A 585 -22.06 36.95 -31.98
CA ALA A 585 -21.91 38.17 -31.19
C ALA A 585 -20.79 39.07 -31.72
N SER A 586 -19.68 38.50 -32.19
CA SER A 586 -18.59 39.26 -32.82
C SER A 586 -19.00 39.82 -34.19
N VAL A 587 -19.76 39.07 -34.99
CA VAL A 587 -20.34 39.55 -36.26
C VAL A 587 -21.42 40.61 -36.04
N ALA A 588 -22.26 40.49 -35.00
CA ALA A 588 -23.27 41.48 -34.65
C ALA A 588 -22.66 42.81 -34.16
N MET A 589 -21.50 42.77 -33.49
CA MET A 589 -20.73 43.97 -33.12
C MET A 589 -19.97 44.61 -34.31
N ALA A 590 -19.77 43.88 -35.41
CA ALA A 590 -19.11 44.37 -36.63
C ALA A 590 -20.08 44.97 -37.67
N MET A 591 -21.39 44.95 -37.44
CA MET A 591 -22.39 45.59 -38.32
C MET A 591 -22.52 47.09 -38.00
N PRO A 592 -22.29 48.01 -38.96
CA PRO A 592 -22.47 49.44 -38.71
C PRO A 592 -23.96 49.74 -38.55
N LYS A 593 -24.33 50.45 -37.46
CA LYS A 593 -25.70 50.93 -37.23
C LYS A 593 -26.15 51.78 -38.42
N GLY A 594 -27.03 51.23 -39.26
CA GLY A 594 -27.72 51.95 -40.31
C GLY A 594 -28.52 53.11 -39.70
N ARG A 595 -28.22 54.34 -40.12
CA ARG A 595 -28.98 55.54 -39.74
C ARG A 595 -30.36 55.47 -40.36
N SER A 596 -31.39 55.42 -39.51
CA SER A 596 -32.76 55.76 -39.87
C SER A 596 -32.80 57.26 -40.20
N TRP A 597 -33.10 57.60 -41.44
CA TRP A 597 -33.44 58.96 -41.85
C TRP A 597 -34.94 59.16 -41.60
N GLN A 598 -35.30 59.86 -40.52
CA GLN A 598 -36.61 60.50 -40.43
C GLN A 598 -36.51 61.88 -41.07
N MET A 599 -37.18 62.04 -42.21
CA MET A 599 -37.45 63.33 -42.83
C MET A 599 -38.39 64.14 -41.94
N GLN A 600 -37.94 65.31 -41.52
CA GLN A 600 -38.81 66.44 -41.16
C GLN A 600 -38.64 67.50 -42.25
N CYS A 601 -39.69 67.70 -43.05
CA CYS A 601 -39.90 68.94 -43.80
C CYS A 601 -41.17 69.62 -43.25
N LYS A 602 -41.12 70.96 -43.24
CA LYS A 602 -42.15 71.91 -42.84
C LYS A 602 -43.54 71.62 -43.38
#